data_AF-A0A920R958-F1
#
_entry.id   AF-A0A920R958-F1
#
_cell.length_a   1.000
_cell.length_b   1.000
_cell.length_c   1.000
_cell.angle_alpha   90.00
_cell.angle_beta   90.00
_cell.angle_gamma   90.00
#
_symmetry.space_group_name_H-M   'P 1'
#
loop_
_entity.id
_entity.type
_entity.pdbx_description
1 polymer ?
#
loop_
_entity_poly.entity_id
_entity_poly.type
_entity_poly.pdbx_seq_one_letter_code
_entity_poly.pdbx_strand_id
1 'polypeptide(L)' 'MKAESTPHLWCIRKAIPWLLQRSCKVKGATGENLLQLLECRLDNVVYRMGFGSTRAEARQLVSHKSICVNGE' A
#
# COMPACT_ATOMS: atom_id res chain seq x y z
N MET A 1 13.75 -7.58 25.80
CA MET A 1 12.33 -7.66 25.40
C MET A 1 12.30 -7.69 23.88
N LYS A 2 12.21 -8.88 23.26
CA LYS A 2 12.31 -9.07 21.81
C LYS A 2 10.94 -8.80 21.20
N ALA A 3 10.88 -7.89 20.23
CA ALA A 3 9.67 -7.58 19.48
C ALA A 3 9.18 -8.86 18.76
N GLU A 4 8.07 -9.39 19.25
CA GLU A 4 7.46 -10.66 18.86
C GLU A 4 6.80 -10.56 17.46
N SER A 5 7.41 -11.30 16.52
CA SER A 5 6.81 -12.37 15.71
C SER A 5 5.40 -12.21 15.10
N THR A 6 4.88 -11.01 14.90
CA THR A 6 3.62 -10.81 14.14
C THR A 6 3.90 -10.68 12.63
N PRO A 7 3.60 -11.72 11.81
CA PRO A 7 3.95 -11.71 10.38
C PRO A 7 3.23 -10.61 9.57
N HIS A 8 2.05 -10.17 10.02
CA HIS A 8 1.29 -9.11 9.38
C HIS A 8 1.91 -7.71 9.60
N LEU A 9 2.54 -7.47 10.75
CA LEU A 9 3.26 -6.21 11.05
C LEU A 9 4.62 -6.15 10.36
N TRP A 10 5.20 -7.31 10.01
CA TRP A 10 6.51 -7.39 9.35
C TRP A 10 6.51 -6.73 7.96
N CYS A 11 5.46 -6.93 7.15
CA CYS A 11 5.34 -6.31 5.83
C CYS A 11 5.22 -4.79 5.90
N ILE A 12 4.42 -4.26 6.83
CA ILE A 12 4.23 -2.80 6.99
C ILE A 12 5.54 -2.15 7.49
N ARG A 13 6.18 -2.76 8.51
CA ARG A 13 7.41 -2.24 9.10
C ARG A 13 8.59 -2.20 8.12
N LYS A 14 8.66 -3.12 7.16
CA LYS A 14 9.67 -3.08 6.10
C LYS A 14 9.35 -2.10 4.97
N ALA A 15 8.07 -1.87 4.68
CA ALA A 15 7.66 -1.01 3.59
C ALA A 15 7.86 0.49 3.88
N ILE A 16 7.65 0.93 5.13
CA ILE A 16 7.73 2.36 5.49
C ILE A 16 9.12 2.98 5.21
N PRO A 17 10.26 2.39 5.64
CA PRO A 17 11.58 2.93 5.32
C PRO A 17 11.83 3.06 3.82
N TRP A 18 11.35 2.10 3.03
CA TRP A 18 11.47 2.11 1.59
C TRP A 18 10.62 3.23 0.94
N LEU A 19 9.38 3.40 1.40
CA LEU A 19 8.49 4.48 0.94
C LEU A 19 9.06 5.86 1.26
N LEU A 20 9.64 6.03 2.46
CA LEU A 20 10.34 7.25 2.84
C LEU A 20 11.51 7.54 1.89
N GLN A 21 12.38 6.55 1.66
CA GLN A 21 13.50 6.70 0.74
C GLN A 21 13.03 7.06 -0.69
N ARG A 22 11.88 6.55 -1.13
CA ARG A 22 11.30 6.88 -2.43
C ARG A 22 10.66 8.27 -2.46
N SER A 23 9.96 8.66 -1.40
CA SER A 23 9.34 9.98 -1.26
C SER A 23 10.39 11.12 -1.24
N CYS A 24 11.56 10.91 -0.63
CA CYS A 24 12.66 11.87 -0.61
C CYS A 24 13.29 12.11 -1.99
N LYS A 25 13.14 11.18 -2.94
CA LYS A 25 13.66 11.30 -4.31
C LYS A 25 12.75 12.14 -5.21
N VAL A 26 11.48 12.26 -4.84
CA VAL A 26 10.50 13.06 -5.57
C VAL A 26 10.64 14.52 -5.13
N LYS A 27 10.68 15.46 -6.08
CA LYS A 27 10.74 16.90 -5.79
C LYS A 27 9.45 17.32 -5.06
N GLY A 28 9.56 18.15 -4.04
CA GLY A 28 8.40 18.65 -3.26
C GLY A 28 8.48 18.28 -1.78
N ALA A 29 7.37 18.43 -1.06
CA ALA A 29 7.30 18.12 0.36
C ALA A 29 7.29 16.60 0.59
N THR A 30 8.28 16.07 1.30
CA THR A 30 8.42 14.62 1.57
C THR A 30 7.16 14.00 2.20
N GLY A 31 6.47 14.75 3.08
CA GLY A 31 5.25 14.28 3.74
C GLY A 31 4.08 14.10 2.78
N GLU A 32 3.90 15.04 1.85
CA GLU A 32 2.85 14.97 0.83
C GLU A 32 3.14 13.83 -0.17
N ASN A 33 4.40 13.72 -0.61
CA ASN A 33 4.84 12.63 -1.47
C ASN A 33 4.65 11.25 -0.81
N LEU A 34 4.88 11.14 0.51
CA LEU A 34 4.66 9.90 1.25
C LEU A 34 3.17 9.55 1.33
N LEU A 35 2.31 10.53 1.65
CA LEU A 35 0.86 10.33 1.69
C LEU A 35 0.32 9.93 0.32
N GLN A 36 0.77 10.61 -0.74
CA GLN A 36 0.39 10.28 -2.10
C GLN A 36 0.79 8.84 -2.46
N LEU A 37 2.01 8.40 -2.12
CA LEU A 37 2.44 7.01 -2.34
C LEU A 37 1.61 5.98 -1.57
N LEU A 38 1.16 6.31 -0.37
CA LEU A 38 0.28 5.45 0.42
C LEU A 38 -1.13 5.40 -0.17
N GLU A 39 -1.63 6.51 -0.70
CA GLU A 39 -2.96 6.59 -1.30
C GLU A 39 -3.05 5.91 -2.67
N CYS A 40 -1.98 6.01 -3.48
CA CYS A 40 -1.90 5.40 -4.82
C CYS A 40 -1.75 3.87 -4.81
N ARG A 41 -1.66 3.23 -3.64
CA ARG A 41 -1.62 1.77 -3.56
C ARG A 41 -2.90 1.17 -4.15
N LEU A 42 -2.73 0.18 -5.03
CA LEU A 42 -3.85 -0.44 -5.76
C LEU A 42 -4.92 -0.97 -4.80
N ASP A 43 -4.55 -1.57 -3.67
CA ASP A 43 -5.51 -2.03 -2.66
C ASP A 43 -6.38 -0.90 -2.05
N ASN A 44 -5.81 0.29 -1.91
CA ASN A 44 -6.52 1.47 -1.39
C ASN A 44 -7.48 2.03 -2.44
N VAL A 45 -7.06 2.08 -3.70
CA VAL A 45 -7.88 2.51 -4.83
C VAL A 45 -9.09 1.59 -5.01
N VAL A 46 -8.86 0.28 -5.01
CA VAL A 46 -9.90 -0.76 -5.17
C VAL A 46 -10.93 -0.71 -4.04
N TYR A 47 -10.48 -0.53 -2.80
CA TYR A 47 -11.37 -0.33 -1.67
C TYR A 47 -12.21 0.95 -1.81
N ARG A 48 -11.61 2.07 -2.25
CA ARG A 48 -12.34 3.33 -2.44
C ARG A 48 -13.32 3.30 -3.60
N MET A 49 -13.05 2.50 -4.63
CA MET A 49 -13.96 2.26 -5.76
C MET A 49 -15.15 1.35 -5.40
N GLY A 50 -15.15 0.72 -4.23
CA GLY A 50 -16.25 -0.13 -3.77
C GLY A 50 -16.21 -1.58 -4.28
N PHE A 51 -15.10 -2.02 -4.89
CA PHE A 51 -14.95 -3.40 -5.36
C PHE A 51 -14.75 -4.43 -4.23
N GLY A 52 -14.44 -3.98 -3.01
CA GLY A 52 -14.36 -4.84 -1.83
C GLY A 52 -15.00 -4.15 -0.63
N SER A 53 -15.76 -4.90 0.15
CA SER A 53 -16.43 -4.40 1.36
C SER A 53 -15.45 -4.19 2.51
N THR A 54 -14.32 -4.92 2.48
CA THR A 54 -13.25 -4.81 3.47
C THR A 54 -11.88 -4.56 2.86
N ARG A 55 -10.97 -3.99 3.67
CA ARG A 55 -9.56 -3.79 3.27
C ARG A 55 -8.83 -5.10 2.98
N ALA A 56 -9.22 -6.19 3.65
CA ALA A 56 -8.63 -7.52 3.42
C ALA A 56 -9.08 -8.11 2.09
N GLU A 57 -10.38 -7.99 1.78
CA GLU A 57 -10.97 -8.44 0.53
C GLU A 57 -10.38 -7.69 -0.68
N ALA A 58 -10.24 -6.36 -0.61
CA ALA A 58 -9.59 -5.59 -1.66
C ALA A 58 -8.14 -6.05 -1.92
N ARG A 59 -7.39 -6.39 -0.87
CA ARG A 59 -6.04 -6.98 -1.04
C ARG A 59 -6.09 -8.35 -1.69
N GLN A 60 -7.06 -9.18 -1.32
CA GLN A 60 -7.23 -10.51 -1.89
C GLN A 60 -7.54 -10.43 -3.38
N LEU A 61 -8.48 -9.58 -3.80
CA LEU A 61 -8.79 -9.33 -5.21
C LEU A 61 -7.56 -8.89 -6.01
N VAL A 62 -6.74 -8.00 -5.44
CA VAL A 62 -5.48 -7.55 -6.07
C VAL A 62 -4.46 -8.69 -6.15
N SER A 63 -4.29 -9.49 -5.08
CA SER A 63 -3.36 -10.63 -5.08
C SER A 63 -3.75 -11.73 -6.06
N HIS A 64 -5.06 -11.95 -6.27
CA HIS A 64 -5.58 -12.92 -7.22
C HIS A 64 -5.70 -12.40 -8.66
N LYS A 65 -5.20 -11.17 -8.95
CA LYS A 65 -5.27 -10.54 -10.27
C LYS A 65 -6.69 -10.43 -10.83
N SER A 66 -7.68 -10.23 -9.96
CA SER A 66 -9.08 -10.10 -10.36
C SER A 66 -9.42 -8.72 -10.95
N ILE A 67 -8.42 -7.83 -11.07
CA ILE A 67 -8.58 -6.44 -11.48
C ILE A 67 -7.58 -6.16 -12.60
N CYS A 68 -8.09 -5.80 -13.78
CA CYS A 68 -7.28 -5.33 -14.90
C CYS A 68 -6.95 -3.85 -14.70
N VAL A 69 -5.68 -3.49 -14.83
CA VAL A 69 -5.21 -2.11 -14.67
C VAL A 69 -4.75 -1.61 -16.03
N ASN A 70 -5.41 -0.59 -16.56
CA ASN A 70 -5.10 0.00 -17.87
C ASN A 70 -5.20 -0.98 -19.07
N GLY A 71 -5.99 -2.04 -18.95
CA GLY A 71 -6.22 -3.02 -20.04
C GLY A 71 -5.24 -4.20 -20.06
N GLU A 72 -4.36 -4.31 -19.06
CA GLU A 72 -3.51 -5.48 -18.78
C GLU A 72 -3.88 -6.15 -17.44
#